data_AF-A0A364LK86-F1
#
_entry.id   AF-A0A364LK86-F1
#
_cell.length_a   1.000
_cell.length_b   1.000
_cell.length_c   1.000
_cell.angle_alpha   90.00
_cell.angle_beta   90.00
_cell.angle_gamma   90.00
#
_symmetry.space_group_name_H-M   'P 1'
#
loop_
_entity.id
_entity.type
_entity.pdbx_description
1 polymer ?
#
loop_
_entity_poly.entity_id
_entity_poly.type
_entity_poly.pdbx_seq_one_letter_code
_entity_poly.pdbx_strand_id
1 'polypeptide(L)'
;MAEANNSDGFLIGDDIRQEIKNAQDMDPIALVEQVYQLWWHWANFELYIISPIIDPVIPPLVIEPELLPNSQEREFVYNIHDFGHKMTTSKAEDMYEAGMSMCKLYYTIEKMIFLLIERLKSGGIDQETEVQIAFGGHELGQRKAFESVINLSYNVVVTNFDPGAWGERYLQNVKVLAAKGYGYPEGTPRDVYRKHPQAGTPGMKR
;
A
#
# COMPACT_ATOMS: atom_id res chain seq x y z
N MET A 1 -11.35 16.66 -64.73
CA MET A 1 -10.32 16.75 -63.67
C MET A 1 -11.06 16.41 -62.39
N ALA A 2 -10.91 15.17 -61.91
CA ALA A 2 -11.63 14.70 -60.72
C ALA A 2 -10.78 15.03 -59.48
N GLU A 3 -11.31 15.86 -58.60
CA GLU A 3 -10.77 16.07 -57.25
C GLU A 3 -11.03 14.80 -56.44
N ALA A 4 -9.98 14.04 -56.17
CA ALA A 4 -10.04 12.93 -55.23
C ALA A 4 -10.20 13.52 -53.81
N ASN A 5 -11.34 13.21 -53.18
CA ASN A 5 -11.65 13.59 -51.81
C ASN A 5 -10.54 13.11 -50.86
N ASN A 6 -9.79 14.06 -50.31
CA ASN A 6 -8.71 13.83 -49.35
C ASN A 6 -9.23 13.51 -47.92
N SER A 7 -10.54 13.20 -47.78
CA SER A 7 -11.20 12.84 -46.52
C SER A 7 -11.14 11.34 -46.21
N ASP A 8 -11.01 10.49 -47.23
CA ASP A 8 -11.12 9.03 -47.06
C ASP A 8 -9.87 8.44 -46.41
N GLY A 9 -8.68 9.03 -46.63
CA GLY A 9 -7.43 8.59 -46.00
C GLY A 9 -7.32 8.89 -44.50
N PHE A 10 -8.06 9.89 -44.01
CA PHE A 10 -8.07 10.26 -42.58
C PHE A 10 -8.98 9.33 -41.77
N LEU A 11 -10.14 8.97 -42.32
CA LEU A 11 -11.10 8.05 -41.68
C LEU A 11 -10.56 6.61 -41.57
N ILE A 12 -9.86 6.13 -42.60
CA ILE A 12 -9.22 4.80 -42.60
C ILE A 12 -8.11 4.70 -41.54
N GLY A 13 -7.39 5.80 -41.27
CA GLY A 13 -6.34 5.83 -40.25
C GLY A 13 -6.87 5.72 -38.82
N ASP A 14 -8.04 6.29 -38.54
CA ASP A 14 -8.66 6.25 -37.22
C ASP A 14 -9.39 4.93 -36.97
N ASP A 15 -10.02 4.33 -37.98
CA ASP A 15 -10.63 2.99 -37.88
C ASP A 15 -9.57 1.91 -37.64
N ILE A 16 -8.43 1.96 -38.35
CA ILE A 16 -7.31 1.02 -38.13
C ILE A 16 -6.69 1.21 -36.74
N ARG A 17 -6.55 2.46 -36.27
CA ARG A 17 -6.08 2.73 -34.90
C ARG A 17 -7.05 2.19 -33.86
N GLN A 18 -8.36 2.34 -34.09
CA GLN A 18 -9.38 1.84 -33.20
C GLN A 18 -9.42 0.31 -33.20
N GLU A 19 -9.25 -0.35 -34.35
CA GLU A 19 -9.14 -1.81 -34.44
C GLU A 19 -7.87 -2.35 -33.79
N ILE A 20 -6.71 -1.71 -33.98
CA ILE A 20 -5.45 -2.08 -33.30
C ILE A 20 -5.61 -1.91 -31.79
N LYS A 21 -6.24 -0.81 -31.35
CA LYS A 21 -6.52 -0.55 -29.94
C LYS A 21 -7.48 -1.60 -29.37
N ASN A 22 -8.57 -1.91 -30.07
CA ASN A 22 -9.51 -2.96 -29.68
C ASN A 22 -8.85 -4.37 -29.68
N ALA A 23 -7.92 -4.64 -30.59
CA ALA A 23 -7.18 -5.91 -30.63
C ALA A 23 -6.14 -6.01 -29.50
N GLN A 24 -5.51 -4.90 -29.11
CA GLN A 24 -4.61 -4.80 -27.96
C GLN A 24 -5.37 -4.85 -26.62
N ASP A 25 -6.55 -4.22 -26.55
CA ASP A 25 -7.43 -4.22 -25.38
C ASP A 25 -8.07 -5.61 -25.12
N MET A 26 -8.00 -6.53 -26.09
CA MET A 26 -8.49 -7.90 -25.98
C MET A 26 -7.38 -8.95 -25.75
N ASP A 27 -6.11 -8.53 -25.60
CA ASP A 27 -5.04 -9.44 -25.17
C ASP A 27 -5.24 -9.82 -23.70
N PRO A 28 -5.47 -11.12 -23.38
CA PRO A 28 -5.66 -11.56 -22.00
C PRO A 28 -4.51 -11.19 -21.07
N ILE A 29 -3.28 -11.08 -21.57
CA ILE A 29 -2.11 -10.71 -20.76
C ILE A 29 -2.18 -9.23 -20.38
N ALA A 30 -2.46 -8.35 -21.36
CA ALA A 30 -2.61 -6.93 -21.12
C ALA A 30 -3.77 -6.64 -20.15
N LEU A 31 -4.87 -7.40 -20.21
CA LEU A 31 -5.99 -7.27 -19.28
C LEU A 31 -5.58 -7.58 -17.83
N VAL A 32 -4.73 -8.59 -17.59
CA VAL A 32 -4.22 -8.89 -16.24
C VAL A 32 -3.40 -7.72 -15.70
N GLU A 33 -2.54 -7.11 -16.53
CA GLU A 33 -1.74 -5.94 -16.14
C GLU A 33 -2.61 -4.72 -15.83
N GLN A 34 -3.65 -4.48 -16.64
CA GLN A 34 -4.60 -3.39 -16.42
C GLN A 34 -5.40 -3.58 -15.12
N VAL A 35 -5.87 -4.81 -14.84
CA VAL A 35 -6.56 -5.12 -13.58
C VAL A 35 -5.63 -4.96 -12.39
N TYR A 36 -4.37 -5.40 -12.49
CA TYR A 36 -3.38 -5.18 -11.45
C TYR A 36 -3.15 -3.68 -11.20
N GLN A 37 -3.03 -2.87 -12.27
CA GLN A 37 -2.87 -1.43 -12.14
C GLN A 37 -4.11 -0.75 -11.54
N LEU A 38 -5.32 -1.19 -11.91
CA LEU A 38 -6.55 -0.70 -11.30
C LEU A 38 -6.60 -1.06 -9.81
N TRP A 39 -6.20 -2.29 -9.45
CA TRP A 39 -6.09 -2.70 -8.06
C TRP A 39 -5.03 -1.90 -7.31
N TRP A 40 -3.94 -1.48 -7.96
CA TRP A 40 -2.97 -0.56 -7.37
C TRP A 40 -3.58 0.83 -7.08
N HIS A 41 -4.40 1.35 -7.98
CA HIS A 41 -5.12 2.61 -7.74
C HIS A 41 -6.02 2.51 -6.50
N TRP A 42 -6.66 1.35 -6.32
CA TRP A 42 -7.60 1.09 -5.22
C TRP A 42 -6.99 0.24 -4.12
N ALA A 43 -5.66 0.25 -3.99
CA ALA A 43 -4.95 -0.74 -3.18
C ALA A 43 -5.49 -0.82 -1.75
N ASN A 44 -5.79 -2.04 -1.33
CA ASN A 44 -6.11 -2.41 0.04
C ASN A 44 -4.93 -3.15 0.68
N PHE A 45 -4.91 -3.17 2.00
CA PHE A 45 -4.00 -3.99 2.78
C PHE A 45 -4.71 -4.55 4.02
N GLU A 46 -4.40 -5.80 4.34
CA GLU A 46 -5.00 -6.52 5.46
C GLU A 46 -3.89 -7.22 6.25
N LEU A 47 -3.95 -7.11 7.58
CA LEU A 47 -3.06 -7.76 8.51
C LEU A 47 -3.89 -8.64 9.44
N TYR A 48 -3.61 -9.95 9.39
CA TYR A 48 -4.23 -10.97 10.21
C TYR A 48 -3.25 -11.44 11.28
N ILE A 49 -3.72 -11.57 12.52
CA ILE A 49 -2.97 -12.17 13.61
C ILE A 49 -3.49 -13.60 13.77
N ILE A 50 -2.65 -14.57 13.42
CA ILE A 50 -2.98 -16.00 13.47
C ILE A 50 -2.67 -16.55 14.86
N SER A 51 -1.50 -16.18 15.40
CA SER A 51 -1.07 -16.54 16.74
C SER A 51 -0.32 -15.35 17.35
N PRO A 52 -0.63 -14.92 18.59
CA PRO A 52 -1.60 -15.50 19.52
C PRO A 52 -3.06 -15.30 19.08
N ILE A 53 -3.97 -16.09 19.64
CA ILE A 53 -5.42 -15.94 19.39
C ILE A 53 -5.90 -14.64 20.03
N ILE A 54 -6.57 -13.80 19.24
CA ILE A 54 -7.14 -12.53 19.69
C ILE A 54 -8.64 -12.57 19.43
N ASP A 55 -9.43 -12.15 20.41
CA ASP A 55 -10.88 -12.16 20.27
C ASP A 55 -11.36 -11.18 19.18
N PRO A 56 -12.36 -11.56 18.38
CA PRO A 56 -12.93 -10.68 17.37
C PRO A 56 -13.69 -9.51 18.00
N VAL A 57 -13.51 -8.33 17.43
CA VAL A 57 -14.27 -7.11 17.78
C VAL A 57 -15.35 -6.90 16.71
N ILE A 58 -16.62 -6.89 17.14
CA ILE A 58 -17.79 -6.75 16.25
C ILE A 58 -18.79 -5.77 16.87
N PRO A 59 -19.17 -4.67 16.17
CA PRO A 59 -18.64 -4.22 14.88
C PRO A 59 -17.17 -3.76 14.98
N PRO A 60 -16.43 -3.68 13.85
CA PRO A 60 -15.03 -3.24 13.89
C PRO A 60 -14.91 -1.81 14.41
N LEU A 61 -13.85 -1.55 15.17
CA LEU A 61 -13.47 -0.19 15.55
C LEU A 61 -12.86 0.51 14.33
N VAL A 62 -13.34 1.72 14.03
CA VAL A 62 -12.73 2.57 13.01
C VAL A 62 -11.72 3.48 13.70
N ILE A 63 -10.43 3.26 13.43
CA ILE A 63 -9.33 4.08 13.93
C ILE A 63 -9.07 5.17 12.89
N GLU A 64 -9.44 6.40 13.22
CA GLU A 64 -9.22 7.58 12.39
C GLU A 64 -7.77 8.10 12.52
N PRO A 65 -7.29 8.93 11.56
CA PRO A 65 -6.08 9.72 11.73
C PRO A 65 -6.14 10.60 12.99
N GLU A 66 -5.14 10.47 13.86
CA GLU A 66 -5.08 11.21 15.13
C GLU A 66 -4.52 12.63 14.92
N LEU A 67 -4.81 13.53 15.86
CA LEU A 67 -4.20 14.86 15.90
C LEU A 67 -2.74 14.76 16.33
N LEU A 68 -1.86 15.47 15.63
CA LEU A 68 -0.46 15.56 16.03
C LEU A 68 -0.31 16.38 17.31
N PRO A 69 0.61 16.01 18.23
CA PRO A 69 0.83 16.75 19.46
C PRO A 69 1.14 18.23 19.15
N ASN A 70 0.42 19.14 19.83
CA ASN A 70 0.59 20.59 19.68
C ASN A 70 0.28 21.14 18.26
N SER A 71 -0.44 20.40 17.41
CA SER A 71 -0.88 20.86 16.08
C SER A 71 -2.39 20.65 15.90
N GLN A 72 -2.97 21.34 14.91
CA GLN A 72 -4.32 21.08 14.39
C GLN A 72 -4.31 20.09 13.22
N GLU A 73 -3.13 19.68 12.77
CA GLU A 73 -2.96 18.73 11.69
C GLU A 73 -3.16 17.30 12.19
N ARG A 74 -3.64 16.44 11.30
CA ARG A 74 -3.80 15.01 11.54
C ARG A 74 -2.67 14.21 10.89
N GLU A 75 -2.47 13.00 11.38
CA GLU A 75 -1.59 12.00 10.76
C GLU A 75 -1.92 11.77 9.28
N PHE A 76 -0.90 11.57 8.44
CA PHE A 76 -1.10 11.27 7.02
C PHE A 76 -1.32 9.78 6.77
N VAL A 77 -2.48 9.28 7.22
CA VAL A 77 -2.92 7.88 7.09
C VAL A 77 -4.36 7.81 6.62
N TYR A 78 -4.79 6.64 6.15
CA TYR A 78 -6.20 6.29 5.94
C TYR A 78 -6.80 5.74 7.23
N ASN A 79 -8.14 5.61 7.25
CA ASN A 79 -8.83 4.91 8.32
C ASN A 79 -8.42 3.43 8.37
N ILE A 80 -8.23 2.91 9.58
CA ILE A 80 -7.96 1.49 9.84
C ILE A 80 -9.21 0.88 10.48
N HIS A 81 -9.70 -0.21 9.92
CA HIS A 81 -10.80 -0.98 10.50
C HIS A 81 -10.23 -2.15 11.29
N ASP A 82 -10.44 -2.12 12.60
CA ASP A 82 -9.87 -3.07 13.56
C ASP A 82 -10.95 -4.03 14.08
N PHE A 83 -10.75 -5.31 13.75
CA PHE A 83 -11.58 -6.44 14.16
C PHE A 83 -10.93 -7.23 15.30
N GLY A 84 -9.90 -6.70 15.97
CA GLY A 84 -9.11 -7.39 17.00
C GLY A 84 -8.06 -8.31 16.38
N HIS A 85 -8.47 -9.47 15.87
CA HIS A 85 -7.57 -10.43 15.19
C HIS A 85 -7.18 -9.99 13.76
N LYS A 86 -7.80 -8.94 13.23
CA LYS A 86 -7.57 -8.45 11.86
C LYS A 86 -7.65 -6.93 11.81
N MET A 87 -6.70 -6.30 11.13
CA MET A 87 -6.77 -4.88 10.76
C MET A 87 -6.81 -4.74 9.24
N THR A 88 -7.65 -3.85 8.71
CA THR A 88 -7.79 -3.63 7.27
C THR A 88 -7.83 -2.15 6.93
N THR A 89 -7.29 -1.77 5.77
CA THR A 89 -7.36 -0.41 5.24
C THR A 89 -7.34 -0.43 3.71
N SER A 90 -7.68 0.68 3.08
CA SER A 90 -7.56 0.85 1.63
C SER A 90 -7.46 2.33 1.24
N LYS A 91 -7.09 2.56 -0.02
CA LYS A 91 -7.12 3.88 -0.66
C LYS A 91 -8.54 4.37 -1.01
N ALA A 92 -9.60 3.81 -0.43
CA ALA A 92 -10.98 4.13 -0.81
C ALA A 92 -11.32 5.62 -0.75
N GLU A 93 -10.72 6.37 0.18
CA GLU A 93 -10.92 7.82 0.34
C GLU A 93 -10.53 8.62 -0.92
N ASP A 94 -9.45 8.22 -1.59
CA ASP A 94 -8.86 8.91 -2.74
C ASP A 94 -8.61 7.97 -3.94
N MET A 95 -9.38 6.89 -4.04
CA MET A 95 -9.15 5.79 -5.01
C MET A 95 -9.18 6.23 -6.48
N TYR A 96 -9.83 7.36 -6.78
CA TYR A 96 -9.89 7.96 -8.12
C TYR A 96 -8.86 9.09 -8.33
N GLU A 97 -8.14 9.50 -7.30
CA GLU A 97 -7.22 10.66 -7.32
C GLU A 97 -5.77 10.27 -7.02
N ALA A 98 -5.54 9.33 -6.09
CA ALA A 98 -4.20 8.91 -5.66
C ALA A 98 -3.39 8.22 -6.77
N GLY A 99 -4.05 7.61 -7.76
CA GLY A 99 -3.40 6.89 -8.85
C GLY A 99 -2.43 5.83 -8.32
N MET A 100 -1.19 5.83 -8.81
CA MET A 100 -0.14 4.89 -8.37
C MET A 100 0.56 5.30 -7.06
N SER A 101 0.22 6.45 -6.45
CA SER A 101 0.82 6.86 -5.19
C SER A 101 0.48 5.87 -4.08
N MET A 102 1.50 5.42 -3.35
CA MET A 102 1.37 4.51 -2.21
C MET A 102 1.76 5.17 -0.89
N CYS A 103 2.18 6.44 -0.89
CA CYS A 103 2.77 7.09 0.29
C CYS A 103 1.85 7.04 1.51
N LYS A 104 0.60 7.54 1.39
CA LYS A 104 -0.40 7.51 2.46
C LYS A 104 -0.74 6.08 2.91
N LEU A 105 -0.79 5.13 1.96
CA LEU A 105 -1.03 3.72 2.29
C LEU A 105 0.13 3.10 3.06
N TYR A 106 1.37 3.37 2.66
CA TYR A 106 2.57 2.90 3.34
C TYR A 106 2.67 3.46 4.77
N TYR A 107 2.33 4.73 4.99
CA TYR A 107 2.25 5.29 6.34
C TYR A 107 1.14 4.67 7.17
N THR A 108 0.01 4.33 6.55
CA THR A 108 -1.07 3.60 7.20
C THR A 108 -0.60 2.19 7.61
N ILE A 109 0.16 1.50 6.76
CA ILE A 109 0.76 0.19 7.08
C ILE A 109 1.74 0.29 8.25
N GLU A 110 2.58 1.34 8.31
CA GLU A 110 3.47 1.57 9.46
C GLU A 110 2.66 1.80 10.75
N LYS A 111 1.54 2.56 10.68
CA LYS A 111 0.62 2.72 11.83
C LYS A 111 -0.03 1.39 12.22
N MET A 112 -0.45 0.55 11.26
CA MET A 112 -0.99 -0.79 11.56
C MET A 112 0.04 -1.68 12.25
N ILE A 113 1.31 -1.63 11.86
CA ILE A 113 2.38 -2.40 12.51
C ILE A 113 2.68 -1.84 13.91
N PHE A 114 2.65 -0.53 14.09
CA PHE A 114 2.72 0.07 15.42
C PHE A 114 1.59 -0.44 16.33
N LEU A 115 0.35 -0.45 15.84
CA LEU A 115 -0.81 -0.96 16.59
C LEU A 115 -0.70 -2.46 16.91
N LEU A 116 -0.16 -3.26 15.99
CA LEU A 116 0.16 -4.67 16.25
C LEU A 116 1.10 -4.79 17.46
N ILE A 117 2.20 -4.05 17.47
CA ILE A 117 3.19 -4.13 18.55
C ILE A 117 2.61 -3.66 19.88
N GLU A 118 1.85 -2.57 19.90
CA GLU A 118 1.19 -2.10 21.14
C GLU A 118 0.18 -3.14 21.67
N ARG A 119 -0.52 -3.83 20.78
CA ARG A 119 -1.40 -4.94 21.15
C ARG A 119 -0.65 -6.12 21.75
N LEU A 120 0.47 -6.52 21.15
CA LEU A 120 1.31 -7.60 21.68
C LEU A 120 1.89 -7.25 23.06
N LYS A 121 2.37 -6.02 23.23
CA LYS A 121 2.86 -5.50 24.52
C LYS A 121 1.79 -5.54 25.61
N SER A 122 0.61 -4.98 25.32
CA SER A 122 -0.51 -4.95 26.27
C SER A 122 -1.06 -6.35 26.58
N GLY A 123 -0.96 -7.29 25.62
CA GLY A 123 -1.26 -8.70 25.82
C GLY A 123 -0.20 -9.48 26.61
N GLY A 124 0.91 -8.85 26.99
CA GLY A 124 2.00 -9.50 27.75
C GLY A 124 2.84 -10.47 26.92
N ILE A 125 2.86 -10.32 25.60
CA ILE A 125 3.68 -11.13 24.69
C ILE A 125 5.11 -10.59 24.73
N ASP A 126 6.04 -11.48 25.07
CA ASP A 126 7.47 -11.17 25.06
C ASP A 126 8.03 -11.11 23.63
N GLN A 127 9.14 -10.40 23.43
CA GLN A 127 9.75 -10.19 22.12
C GLN A 127 10.22 -11.50 21.46
N GLU A 128 10.61 -12.50 22.24
CA GLU A 128 11.09 -13.80 21.72
C GLU A 128 9.94 -14.73 21.31
N THR A 129 8.71 -14.46 21.78
CA THR A 129 7.55 -15.30 21.49
C THR A 129 7.19 -15.18 20.02
N GLU A 130 7.09 -16.32 19.33
CA GLU A 130 6.71 -16.34 17.91
C GLU A 130 5.27 -15.84 17.74
N VAL A 131 5.12 -14.77 16.96
CA VAL A 131 3.83 -14.21 16.55
C VAL A 131 3.65 -14.49 15.07
N GLN A 132 2.62 -15.25 14.73
CA GLN A 132 2.30 -15.58 13.35
C GLN A 132 1.27 -14.61 12.80
N ILE A 133 1.61 -13.99 11.67
CA ILE A 133 0.71 -13.10 10.95
C ILE A 133 0.51 -13.56 9.50
N ALA A 134 -0.56 -13.09 8.88
CA ALA A 134 -0.79 -13.21 7.44
C ALA A 134 -1.16 -11.86 6.84
N PHE A 135 -0.84 -11.69 5.56
CA PHE A 135 -1.18 -10.52 4.78
C PHE A 135 -2.30 -10.79 3.78
N GLY A 136 -3.08 -9.75 3.50
CA GLY A 136 -4.02 -9.70 2.39
C GLY A 136 -3.94 -8.35 1.67
N GLY A 137 -4.61 -8.26 0.52
CA GLY A 137 -4.63 -7.05 -0.31
C GLY A 137 -3.51 -6.98 -1.35
N HIS A 138 -3.24 -5.78 -1.86
CA HIS A 138 -2.37 -5.56 -3.01
C HIS A 138 -0.90 -5.89 -2.70
N GLU A 139 -0.20 -6.53 -3.65
CA GLU A 139 1.18 -7.02 -3.48
C GLU A 139 2.15 -5.93 -3.00
N LEU A 140 2.07 -4.71 -3.53
CA LEU A 140 2.91 -3.59 -3.09
C LEU A 140 2.72 -3.22 -1.61
N GLY A 141 1.49 -3.34 -1.09
CA GLY A 141 1.22 -3.17 0.34
C GLY A 141 1.86 -4.28 1.16
N GLN A 142 1.76 -5.53 0.70
CA GLN A 142 2.38 -6.68 1.37
C GLN A 142 3.90 -6.59 1.38
N ARG A 143 4.52 -6.18 0.27
CA ARG A 143 5.97 -5.91 0.18
C ARG A 143 6.43 -4.88 1.22
N LYS A 144 5.68 -3.77 1.36
CA LYS A 144 5.98 -2.75 2.37
C LYS A 144 5.81 -3.29 3.79
N ALA A 145 4.73 -4.01 4.05
CA ALA A 145 4.48 -4.59 5.37
C ALA A 145 5.54 -5.63 5.76
N PHE A 146 5.94 -6.49 4.82
CA PHE A 146 7.01 -7.47 5.02
C PHE A 146 8.33 -6.78 5.37
N GLU A 147 8.70 -5.73 4.62
CA GLU A 147 9.89 -4.92 4.89
C GLU A 147 9.88 -4.32 6.30
N SER A 148 8.75 -3.78 6.75
CA SER A 148 8.62 -3.24 8.09
C SER A 148 8.71 -4.35 9.15
N VAL A 149 8.05 -5.49 8.95
CA VAL A 149 8.00 -6.61 9.89
C VAL A 149 9.37 -7.24 10.14
N ILE A 150 10.19 -7.45 9.10
CA ILE A 150 11.54 -8.02 9.28
C ILE A 150 12.51 -7.09 10.04
N ASN A 151 12.12 -5.83 10.27
CA ASN A 151 12.88 -4.83 11.02
C ASN A 151 12.31 -4.59 12.43
N LEU A 152 11.38 -5.43 12.90
CA LEU A 152 10.86 -5.41 14.27
C LEU A 152 11.85 -6.08 15.24
N SER A 153 11.79 -5.68 16.51
CA SER A 153 12.46 -6.41 17.60
C SER A 153 11.69 -7.64 18.06
N TYR A 154 10.39 -7.72 17.74
CA TYR A 154 9.54 -8.87 18.04
C TYR A 154 9.75 -9.99 17.01
N ASN A 155 9.70 -11.24 17.46
CA ASN A 155 9.74 -12.43 16.63
C ASN A 155 8.41 -12.63 15.87
N VAL A 156 8.17 -11.77 14.87
CA VAL A 156 6.97 -11.80 14.03
C VAL A 156 7.28 -12.51 12.70
N VAL A 157 6.50 -13.54 12.39
CA VAL A 157 6.65 -14.36 11.19
C VAL A 157 5.44 -14.20 10.28
N VAL A 158 5.69 -13.90 9.00
CA VAL A 158 4.66 -13.83 7.96
C VAL A 158 4.47 -15.20 7.33
N THR A 159 3.25 -15.72 7.38
CA THR A 159 2.96 -17.12 7.01
C THR A 159 2.60 -17.35 5.54
N ASN A 160 2.11 -16.32 4.83
CA ASN A 160 1.51 -16.47 3.51
C ASN A 160 2.07 -15.50 2.45
N PHE A 161 3.25 -14.92 2.67
CA PHE A 161 3.90 -14.03 1.72
C PHE A 161 5.39 -14.35 1.58
N ASP A 162 5.82 -14.60 0.35
CA ASP A 162 7.23 -14.76 -0.03
C ASP A 162 7.68 -13.54 -0.85
N PRO A 163 8.68 -12.76 -0.41
CA PRO A 163 9.17 -11.62 -1.16
C PRO A 163 9.90 -12.00 -2.46
N GLY A 164 10.34 -13.26 -2.61
CA GLY A 164 10.98 -13.80 -3.81
C GLY A 164 12.09 -12.91 -4.40
N ALA A 165 12.15 -12.86 -5.74
CA ALA A 165 13.13 -12.05 -6.47
C ALA A 165 13.02 -10.54 -6.19
N TRP A 166 11.86 -10.04 -5.74
CA TRP A 166 11.76 -8.66 -5.29
C TRP A 166 12.55 -8.44 -3.99
N GLY A 167 12.47 -9.37 -3.03
CA GLY A 167 13.20 -9.30 -1.75
C GLY A 167 14.72 -9.29 -1.92
N GLU A 168 15.25 -10.15 -2.80
CA GLU A 168 16.69 -10.18 -3.11
C GLU A 168 17.17 -8.84 -3.68
N ARG A 169 16.43 -8.30 -4.65
CA ARG A 169 16.74 -6.99 -5.25
C ARG A 169 16.57 -5.86 -4.26
N TYR A 170 15.58 -5.94 -3.36
CA TYR A 170 15.38 -4.97 -2.30
C TYR A 170 16.64 -4.87 -1.41
N LEU A 171 17.15 -6.00 -0.92
CA LEU A 171 18.36 -6.02 -0.08
C LEU A 171 19.61 -5.51 -0.82
N GLN A 172 19.75 -5.83 -2.11
CA GLN A 172 20.81 -5.26 -2.94
C GLN A 172 20.69 -3.73 -3.06
N ASN A 173 19.48 -3.22 -3.31
CA ASN A 173 19.23 -1.80 -3.43
C ASN A 173 19.49 -1.06 -2.11
N VAL A 174 19.10 -1.61 -0.96
CA VAL A 174 19.40 -1.05 0.36
C VAL A 174 20.91 -0.87 0.55
N LYS A 175 21.71 -1.89 0.20
CA LYS A 175 23.18 -1.81 0.29
C LYS A 175 23.75 -0.73 -0.63
N VAL A 176 23.25 -0.63 -1.87
CA VAL A 176 23.67 0.40 -2.83
C VAL A 176 23.34 1.80 -2.34
N LEU A 177 22.15 2.00 -1.77
CA LEU A 177 21.73 3.29 -1.21
C LEU A 177 22.58 3.69 0.00
N ALA A 178 22.85 2.75 0.90
CA ALA A 178 23.75 2.97 2.04
C ALA A 178 25.16 3.34 1.58
N ALA A 179 25.72 2.64 0.59
CA ALA A 179 27.04 2.93 0.03
C ALA A 179 27.13 4.32 -0.64
N LYS A 180 26.00 4.84 -1.12
CA LYS A 180 25.90 6.20 -1.68
C LYS A 180 25.63 7.28 -0.62
N GLY A 181 25.54 6.92 0.66
CA GLY A 181 25.34 7.86 1.76
C GLY A 181 23.88 8.18 2.07
N TYR A 182 22.90 7.45 1.51
CA TYR A 182 21.48 7.63 1.82
C TYR A 182 21.02 6.94 3.12
N GLY A 183 21.91 6.15 3.75
CA GLY A 183 21.63 5.44 4.99
C GLY A 183 20.93 4.09 4.81
N TYR A 184 20.53 3.48 5.94
CA TYR A 184 19.75 2.25 6.02
C TYR A 184 18.31 2.56 6.46
N PRO A 185 17.32 1.70 6.14
CA PRO A 185 15.99 1.79 6.73
C PRO A 185 16.06 1.82 8.27
N GLU A 186 15.26 2.68 8.90
CA GLU A 186 15.14 2.75 10.36
C GLU A 186 14.49 1.48 10.92
N GLY A 187 14.72 1.19 12.20
CA GLY A 187 14.03 0.11 12.92
C GLY A 187 12.52 0.37 13.04
N THR A 188 11.74 -0.70 13.20
CA THR A 188 10.28 -0.68 13.25
C THR A 188 9.78 -0.97 14.68
N PRO A 189 8.62 -0.45 15.14
CA PRO A 189 7.67 0.47 14.49
C PRO A 189 8.20 1.87 14.20
N ARG A 190 7.93 2.38 12.99
CA ARG A 190 8.31 3.73 12.55
C ARG A 190 7.17 4.71 12.82
N ASP A 191 7.50 5.95 13.17
CA ASP A 191 6.55 7.03 13.47
C ASP A 191 6.40 8.04 12.31
N VAL A 192 6.81 7.65 11.10
CA VAL A 192 6.83 8.52 9.90
C VAL A 192 5.48 9.17 9.57
N TYR A 193 4.37 8.49 9.92
CA TYR A 193 3.02 8.99 9.74
C TYR A 193 2.70 10.24 10.59
N ARG A 194 3.53 10.53 11.61
CA ARG A 194 3.44 11.73 12.44
C ARG A 194 4.30 12.90 11.95
N LYS A 195 5.28 12.62 11.08
CA LYS A 195 6.24 13.63 10.57
C LYS A 195 5.75 14.34 9.30
N HIS A 196 4.80 13.71 8.61
CA HIS A 196 4.15 14.25 7.42
C HIS A 196 2.68 14.50 7.77
N PRO A 197 2.30 15.69 8.23
CA PRO A 197 0.89 16.01 8.47
C PRO A 197 0.09 15.94 7.17
N GLN A 198 -1.21 15.68 7.27
CA GLN A 198 -2.17 16.09 6.24
C GLN A 198 -2.16 17.62 6.14
N ALA A 199 -1.21 18.17 5.39
CA ALA A 199 -1.29 19.56 4.97
C ALA A 199 -2.50 19.67 4.03
N GLY A 200 -3.37 20.66 4.26
CA GLY A 200 -4.42 20.97 3.31
C GLY A 200 -3.80 21.17 1.93
N THR A 201 -4.18 20.35 0.96
CA THR A 201 -3.72 20.49 -0.43
C THR A 201 -3.90 21.95 -0.82
N PRO A 202 -2.86 22.67 -1.31
CA PRO A 202 -3.05 24.03 -1.80
C PRO A 202 -4.07 23.97 -2.94
N GLY A 203 -5.33 24.25 -2.61
CA GLY A 203 -6.38 24.34 -3.61
C GLY A 203 -6.01 25.46 -4.55
N MET A 204 -5.90 25.16 -5.85
CA MET A 204 -5.88 26.18 -6.87
C MET A 204 -7.18 26.97 -6.70
N LYS A 205 -7.09 28.21 -6.18
CA LYS A 205 -8.21 29.13 -6.15
C LYS A 205 -8.69 29.26 -7.60
N ARG A 206 -9.86 28.68 -7.89
CA ARG A 206 -10.61 28.98 -9.10
C ARG A 206 -11.26 30.34 -8.94
#